data_AF-A0AAV3JJJ2-F1
#
_entry.id   AF-A0AAV3JJJ2-F1
#
_cell.length_a   1.000
_cell.length_b   1.000
_cell.length_c   1.000
_cell.angle_alpha   90.00
_cell.angle_beta   90.00
_cell.angle_gamma   90.00
#
_symmetry.space_group_name_H-M   'P 1'
#
loop_
_entity.id
_entity.type
_entity.pdbx_description
1 polymer ?
#
loop_
_entity_poly.entity_id
_entity_poly.type
_entity_poly.pdbx_seq_one_letter_code
_entity_poly.pdbx_strand_id
1 'polypeptide(L)'
;MEKILPIGSVITLKNGSLKVMIIARYPLYKYKNRIGYFDYSGCIFPSGVTDNQTYFFNNDDIEKVWFTGYIDENELKAQKVFKEQIDKIEYPHFTIEEVNKIEE
;
A
#
# COMPACT_ATOMS: atom_id res chain seq x y z
N MET A 1 -3.89 -16.82 -1.45
CA MET A 1 -2.93 -15.73 -1.22
C MET A 1 -2.94 -14.85 -2.45
N GLU A 2 -3.44 -13.64 -2.29
CA GLU A 2 -3.44 -12.64 -3.35
C GLU A 2 -2.01 -12.18 -3.64
N LYS A 3 -1.74 -11.87 -4.90
CA LYS A 3 -0.41 -11.49 -5.38
C LYS A 3 -0.10 -10.06 -4.91
N ILE A 4 0.99 -9.87 -4.17
CA ILE A 4 1.46 -8.53 -3.75
C ILE A 4 1.79 -7.74 -5.02
N LEU A 5 1.26 -6.52 -5.14
CA LEU A 5 1.50 -5.70 -6.32
C LEU A 5 2.92 -5.11 -6.29
N PRO A 6 3.65 -5.12 -7.42
CA PRO A 6 4.94 -4.44 -7.53
C PRO A 6 4.80 -2.94 -7.34
N ILE A 7 5.88 -2.30 -6.88
CA ILE A 7 5.99 -0.84 -6.91
C ILE A 7 5.85 -0.33 -8.35
N GLY A 8 5.30 0.88 -8.51
CA GLY A 8 4.94 1.43 -9.82
C GLY A 8 3.63 0.89 -10.40
N SER A 9 2.95 -0.05 -9.73
CA SER A 9 1.59 -0.43 -10.12
C SER A 9 0.64 0.76 -9.97
N VAL A 10 -0.19 1.00 -10.98
CA VAL A 10 -1.17 2.09 -10.98
C VAL A 10 -2.56 1.51 -10.76
N ILE A 11 -3.23 1.98 -9.71
CA ILE A 11 -4.49 1.47 -9.22
C ILE A 11 -5.52 2.59 -9.02
N THR A 12 -6.76 2.21 -8.77
CA THR A 12 -7.80 3.08 -8.19
C THR A 12 -8.34 2.39 -6.94
N LEU A 13 -8.53 3.16 -5.87
CA LEU A 13 -9.10 2.68 -4.62
C LEU A 13 -10.64 2.68 -4.69
N LYS A 14 -11.28 1.83 -3.88
CA LYS A 14 -12.73 1.83 -3.69
C LYS A 14 -13.21 3.23 -3.31
N ASN A 15 -14.30 3.68 -3.95
CA ASN A 15 -14.86 5.03 -3.77
C ASN A 15 -13.92 6.20 -4.15
N GLY A 16 -12.75 5.93 -4.74
CA GLY A 16 -11.82 6.94 -5.24
C GLY A 16 -12.00 7.21 -6.73
N SER A 17 -11.78 8.45 -7.16
CA SER A 17 -11.80 8.84 -8.58
C SER A 17 -10.40 9.01 -9.19
N LEU A 18 -9.37 9.15 -8.35
CA LEU A 18 -7.99 9.38 -8.77
C LEU A 18 -7.22 8.07 -8.93
N LYS A 19 -6.26 8.06 -9.86
CA LYS A 19 -5.27 6.98 -9.95
C LYS A 19 -4.16 7.19 -8.93
N VAL A 20 -3.80 6.11 -8.26
CA VAL A 20 -2.70 6.08 -7.28
C VAL A 20 -1.64 5.10 -7.79
N MET A 21 -0.38 5.50 -7.75
CA MET A 21 0.76 4.63 -8.03
C MET A 21 1.35 4.14 -6.70
N ILE A 22 1.54 2.83 -6.57
CA ILE A 22 2.18 2.22 -5.38
C ILE A 22 3.66 2.61 -5.36
N ILE A 23 4.12 3.19 -4.25
CA ILE A 23 5.51 3.61 -4.03
C ILE A 23 6.19 2.86 -2.88
N ALA A 24 5.42 2.23 -1.98
CA ALA A 24 5.96 1.40 -0.91
C ALA A 24 5.05 0.19 -0.62
N ARG A 25 5.66 -0.86 -0.08
CA ARG A 25 4.99 -2.08 0.39
C ARG A 25 5.28 -2.28 1.87
N TYR A 26 4.29 -2.68 2.64
CA TYR A 26 4.36 -2.81 4.10
C TYR A 26 4.90 -1.57 4.83
N PRO A 27 4.53 -0.33 4.45
CA PRO A 27 4.99 0.86 5.16
C PRO A 27 4.45 0.90 6.59
N LEU A 28 5.28 1.32 7.54
CA LEU A 28 4.83 1.62 8.89
C LEU A 28 4.04 2.92 8.92
N TYR A 29 2.95 2.91 9.67
CA TYR A 29 2.10 4.06 9.91
C TYR A 29 1.96 4.31 11.40
N LYS A 30 2.23 5.55 11.82
CA LYS A 30 2.06 5.96 13.21
C LYS A 30 0.70 6.61 13.38
N TYR A 31 -0.16 5.98 14.17
CA TYR A 31 -1.48 6.50 14.53
C TYR A 31 -1.57 6.64 16.05
N LYS A 32 -1.67 7.89 16.53
CA LYS A 32 -1.62 8.21 17.97
C LYS A 32 -0.35 7.62 18.62
N ASN A 33 -0.53 6.76 19.62
CA ASN A 33 0.55 6.06 20.34
C ASN A 33 0.76 4.61 19.84
N ARG A 34 0.19 4.24 18.69
CA ARG A 34 0.34 2.91 18.07
C ARG A 34 1.14 3.05 16.77
N ILE A 35 1.96 2.04 16.50
CA ILE A 35 2.61 1.84 15.20
C ILE A 35 1.98 0.58 14.61
N GLY A 36 1.53 0.67 13.37
CA GLY A 36 0.99 -0.44 12.59
C GLY A 36 1.55 -0.40 11.18
N TYR A 37 1.06 -1.25 10.30
CA TYR A 37 1.40 -1.23 8.89
C TYR A 37 0.16 -1.34 8.00
N PHE A 38 0.28 -0.83 6.78
CA PHE A 38 -0.65 -1.08 5.67
C PHE A 38 0.04 -1.93 4.61
N ASP A 39 -0.69 -2.55 3.69
CA ASP A 39 -0.05 -3.30 2.61
C ASP A 39 0.74 -2.39 1.67
N TYR A 40 0.22 -1.19 1.41
CA TYR A 40 0.80 -0.26 0.45
C TYR A 40 0.80 1.19 0.93
N SER A 41 1.73 1.95 0.36
CA SER A 41 1.59 3.40 0.27
C SER A 41 1.78 3.86 -1.17
N GLY A 42 1.07 4.92 -1.56
CA GLY A 42 1.04 5.42 -2.93
C GLY A 42 0.99 6.94 -3.05
N CYS A 43 1.22 7.43 -4.28
CA CYS A 43 1.10 8.83 -4.67
C CYS A 43 0.12 9.01 -5.84
N ILE A 44 -0.36 10.22 -6.09
CA ILE A 44 -1.24 10.49 -7.24
C ILE A 44 -0.47 10.26 -8.55
N PHE A 45 -1.07 9.51 -9.48
CA PHE A 45 -0.56 9.38 -10.85
C PHE A 45 -1.27 10.37 -11.79
N PRO A 46 -0.55 11.07 -12.70
CA PRO A 46 0.88 10.98 -13.00
C PRO A 46 1.75 12.01 -12.23
N SER A 47 1.15 12.83 -11.36
CA SER A 47 1.85 13.93 -10.69
C SER A 47 3.02 13.49 -9.80
N GLY A 48 2.95 12.28 -9.25
CA GLY A 48 3.95 11.78 -8.31
C GLY A 48 3.78 12.37 -6.90
N VAL A 49 4.86 12.35 -6.14
CA VAL A 49 4.92 12.93 -4.79
C VAL A 49 5.23 14.43 -4.94
N THR A 50 4.23 15.28 -4.69
CA THR A 50 4.38 16.75 -4.78
C THR A 50 4.72 17.40 -3.43
N ASP A 51 4.42 16.74 -2.31
CA ASP A 51 4.71 17.13 -0.91
C ASP A 51 4.84 15.85 -0.04
N ASN A 52 4.72 15.95 1.29
CA ASN A 52 4.66 14.81 2.21
C ASN A 52 3.32 14.04 2.20
N GLN A 53 2.51 14.18 1.14
CA GLN A 53 1.23 13.51 1.03
C GLN A 53 1.39 12.16 0.33
N THR A 54 1.30 11.10 1.11
CA THR A 54 1.17 9.73 0.60
C THR A 54 -0.12 9.11 1.12
N TYR A 55 -0.71 8.25 0.30
CA TYR A 55 -1.88 7.46 0.66
C TYR A 55 -1.41 6.16 1.29
N PHE A 56 -2.14 5.65 2.28
CA PHE A 56 -1.91 4.34 2.89
C PHE A 56 -3.18 3.52 2.71
N PHE A 57 -3.05 2.28 2.26
CA PHE A 57 -4.18 1.42 1.91
C PHE A 57 -3.75 -0.04 1.85
N ASN A 58 -4.73 -0.93 1.98
CA ASN A 58 -4.55 -2.38 1.88
C ASN A 58 -4.95 -2.92 0.51
N ASN A 59 -4.62 -4.18 0.26
CA ASN A 59 -5.00 -4.86 -0.97
C ASN A 59 -6.53 -4.89 -1.15
N ASP A 60 -7.26 -5.07 -0.04
CA ASP A 60 -8.72 -5.07 -0.02
C ASP A 60 -9.34 -3.71 -0.37
N ASP A 61 -8.59 -2.61 -0.31
CA ASP A 61 -9.08 -1.27 -0.66
C ASP A 61 -8.98 -0.98 -2.16
N ILE A 62 -8.35 -1.87 -2.94
CA ILE A 62 -8.13 -1.69 -4.38
C ILE A 62 -9.39 -2.08 -5.16
N GLU A 63 -9.92 -1.13 -5.93
CA GLU A 63 -11.04 -1.36 -6.86
C GLU A 63 -10.53 -1.93 -8.20
N LYS A 64 -9.46 -1.33 -8.73
CA LYS A 64 -8.98 -1.65 -10.08
C LYS A 64 -7.48 -1.47 -10.21
N VAL A 65 -6.83 -2.42 -10.87
CA VAL A 65 -5.43 -2.31 -11.31
C VAL A 65 -5.41 -1.89 -12.79
N TRP A 66 -4.87 -0.71 -13.09
CA TRP A 66 -4.70 -0.20 -14.45
C TRP A 66 -3.39 -0.66 -15.09
N PHE A 67 -2.36 -0.77 -14.26
CA PHE A 67 -1.03 -1.18 -14.69
C PHE A 67 -0.36 -1.96 -13.57
N THR A 68 0.24 -3.09 -13.90
CA THR A 68 1.12 -3.81 -12.99
C THR A 68 2.51 -3.23 -13.14
N GLY A 69 3.13 -2.85 -12.01
CA GLY A 69 4.47 -2.28 -11.97
C GLY A 69 5.54 -3.18 -12.60
N TYR A 70 6.74 -2.63 -12.74
CA TYR A 70 7.85 -3.33 -13.38
C TYR A 70 8.22 -4.61 -12.60
N ILE A 71 8.46 -5.70 -13.33
CA ILE A 71 8.84 -6.99 -12.75
C ILE A 71 10.15 -7.43 -13.40
N ASP A 72 11.17 -7.58 -12.56
CA ASP A 72 12.45 -8.18 -12.89
C ASP A 72 12.81 -9.28 -11.87
N GLU A 73 14.04 -9.77 -11.95
CA GLU A 73 14.55 -10.74 -11.00
C GLU A 73 14.58 -10.24 -9.54
N ASN A 74 14.77 -8.93 -9.32
CA ASN A 74 14.78 -8.35 -7.98
C ASN A 74 13.38 -8.33 -7.39
N GLU A 75 12.39 -7.93 -8.18
CA GLU A 75 10.98 -7.99 -7.80
C GLU A 75 10.54 -9.42 -7.49
N LEU A 76 10.92 -10.40 -8.33
CA LEU A 76 10.60 -11.80 -8.08
C LEU A 76 11.25 -12.35 -6.79
N LYS A 77 12.47 -11.91 -6.46
CA LYS A 77 13.13 -12.24 -5.18
C LYS A 77 12.39 -11.58 -4.00
N ALA A 78 12.03 -10.30 -4.13
CA ALA A 78 11.32 -9.56 -3.10
C ALA A 78 9.96 -10.21 -2.77
N GLN A 79 9.21 -10.65 -3.79
CA GLN A 79 7.95 -11.37 -3.64
C GLN A 79 8.08 -12.64 -2.78
N LYS A 80 9.17 -13.40 -2.95
CA LYS A 80 9.46 -14.58 -2.12
C LYS A 80 9.74 -14.18 -0.66
N VAL A 81 10.56 -13.15 -0.46
CA VAL A 81 10.87 -12.64 0.88
C VAL A 81 9.61 -12.16 1.59
N PHE A 82 8.75 -11.37 0.95
CA PHE A 82 7.51 -10.91 1.57
C PHE A 82 6.60 -12.07 1.97
N LYS A 83 6.47 -13.09 1.11
CA LYS A 83 5.68 -14.29 1.42
C LYS A 83 6.17 -15.05 2.66
N GLU A 84 7.48 -15.03 2.93
CA GLU A 84 8.07 -15.72 4.09
C GLU A 84 8.10 -14.89 5.38
N GLN A 85 7.91 -13.57 5.26
CA GLN A 85 8.09 -12.62 6.36
C GLN A 85 6.79 -11.93 6.79
N ILE A 86 5.72 -11.98 5.97
CA ILE A 86 4.45 -11.28 6.27
C ILE A 86 3.86 -11.72 7.62
N ASP A 87 3.89 -13.01 7.94
CA ASP A 87 3.37 -13.56 9.21
C ASP A 87 4.27 -13.23 10.42
N LYS A 88 5.44 -12.63 10.20
CA LYS A 88 6.42 -12.25 11.23
C LYS A 88 6.43 -10.76 11.53
N ILE A 89 5.56 -9.98 10.88
CA ILE A 89 5.45 -8.55 11.16
C ILE A 89 4.91 -8.37 12.58
N GLU A 90 5.70 -7.75 13.46
CA GLU A 90 5.35 -7.54 14.88
C GLU A 90 4.28 -6.44 15.07
N TYR A 91 4.06 -5.63 14.04
CA TYR A 91 3.12 -4.53 14.06
C TYR A 91 1.73 -4.99 13.61
N PRO A 92 0.64 -4.47 14.19
CA PRO A 92 -0.72 -4.75 13.71
C PRO A 92 -0.93 -4.26 12.28
N HIS A 93 -1.66 -5.03 11.50
CA HIS A 93 -2.22 -4.62 10.21
C HIS A 93 -3.37 -3.64 10.46
N PHE A 94 -3.23 -2.40 10.00
CA PHE A 94 -4.26 -1.37 10.17
C PHE A 94 -5.23 -1.37 8.99
N THR A 95 -6.48 -0.99 9.23
CA THR A 95 -7.44 -0.66 8.16
C THR A 95 -7.69 0.84 8.06
N ILE A 96 -8.18 1.29 6.89
CA ILE A 96 -8.55 2.69 6.68
C ILE A 96 -9.62 3.12 7.69
N GLU A 97 -10.61 2.26 7.98
CA GLU A 97 -11.66 2.55 8.95
C GLU A 97 -11.11 2.72 10.37
N GLU A 98 -10.15 1.90 10.78
CA GLU A 98 -9.54 2.01 12.11
C GLU A 98 -8.83 3.34 12.32
N VAL A 99 -8.18 3.85 11.27
CA VAL A 99 -7.44 5.12 11.33
C VAL A 99 -8.37 6.32 11.17
N ASN A 100 -9.44 6.21 10.36
CA ASN A 100 -10.39 7.30 10.09
C ASN A 100 -11.50 7.46 11.12
N LYS A 101 -11.76 6.48 11.98
CA LYS A 101 -12.92 6.44 12.92
C LYS A 101 -12.98 7.55 14.00
N ILE A 102 -12.08 8.55 14.00
CA ILE A 102 -12.03 9.60 15.04
C ILE A 102 -11.61 10.96 14.43
N GLU A 103 -12.27 11.36 13.34
CA GLU A 103 -12.39 12.78 12.97
C GLU A 103 -13.80 13.35 13.28
N GLU A 104 -14.67 12.56 13.91
CA GLU A 104 -15.90 13.00 14.62
C GLU A 104 -15.72 12.83 16.13
#